data_AF-A0AAV2GQC7-F1
#
_entry.id   AF-A0AAV2GQC7-F1
#
_cell.length_a   1.000
_cell.length_b   1.000
_cell.length_c   1.000
_cell.angle_alpha   90.00
_cell.angle_beta   90.00
_cell.angle_gamma   90.00
#
_symmetry.space_group_name_H-M   'P 1'
#
loop_
_entity.id
_entity.type
_entity.pdbx_description
1 polymer ?
#
loop_
_entity_poly.entity_id
_entity_poly.type
_entity_poly.pdbx_seq_one_letter_code
_entity_poly.pdbx_strand_id
1 'polypeptide(L)'
;MQRIVHRSLGATILPTVVVGNYTPAPEVAFFSSRGPSNNSAHIIKPDITAPGVNILAAWTGDDDLDKPKGRPQSSFYLDSGTSMSCPHVSGVAADIC
;
A
#
# COMPACT_ATOMS: atom_id res chain seq x y z
N MET A 1 55.94 9.40 2.59
CA MET A 1 55.06 8.46 1.85
C MET A 1 53.72 8.37 2.58
N GLN A 2 52.76 9.24 2.26
CA GLN A 2 51.39 9.13 2.77
C GLN A 2 50.60 8.24 1.81
N ARG A 3 50.20 7.06 2.29
CA ARG A 3 49.41 6.09 1.54
C ARG A 3 47.98 6.64 1.44
N ILE A 4 47.62 7.19 0.28
CA ILE A 4 46.24 7.59 -0.03
C ILE A 4 45.40 6.31 0.02
N VAL A 5 44.58 6.17 1.06
CA VAL A 5 43.61 5.08 1.18
C VAL A 5 42.44 5.42 0.25
N HIS A 6 42.38 4.75 -0.88
CA HIS A 6 41.30 4.85 -1.86
C HIS A 6 40.02 4.26 -1.24
N ARG A 7 39.20 5.08 -0.58
CA ARG A 7 37.87 4.68 -0.12
C ARG A 7 36.98 4.51 -1.35
N SER A 8 36.57 3.28 -1.67
CA SER A 8 35.56 3.05 -2.69
C SER A 8 34.23 3.64 -2.22
N LEU A 9 33.67 4.58 -2.97
CA LEU A 9 32.28 5.00 -2.80
C LEU A 9 31.37 3.87 -3.26
N GLY A 10 30.78 3.13 -2.33
CA GLY A 10 29.75 2.13 -2.61
C GLY A 10 28.52 2.36 -1.72
N ALA A 11 27.33 2.28 -2.31
CA ALA A 11 26.05 2.28 -1.59
C ALA A 11 25.41 0.89 -1.74
N THR A 12 24.69 0.43 -0.71
CA THR A 12 23.96 -0.86 -0.72
C THR A 12 22.47 -0.59 -0.54
N ILE A 13 21.64 -1.22 -1.37
CA ILE A 13 20.18 -1.19 -1.24
C ILE A 13 19.77 -2.39 -0.37
N LEU A 14 19.17 -2.11 0.78
CA LEU A 14 18.65 -3.13 1.69
C LEU A 14 17.22 -3.53 1.30
N PRO A 15 16.77 -4.74 1.65
CA PRO A 15 15.39 -5.16 1.43
C PRO A 15 14.39 -4.31 2.22
N THR A 16 13.15 -4.22 1.72
CA THR A 16 12.04 -3.56 2.43
C THR A 16 11.78 -4.23 3.78
N VAL A 17 11.55 -3.42 4.81
CA VAL A 17 11.18 -3.86 6.15
C VAL A 17 9.85 -3.26 6.56
N VAL A 18 9.09 -3.98 7.38
CA VAL A 18 7.86 -3.46 7.98
C VAL A 18 8.24 -2.61 9.20
N VAL A 19 7.74 -1.38 9.24
CA VAL A 19 7.89 -0.49 10.40
C VAL A 19 6.58 -0.50 11.18
N GLY A 20 6.59 -1.10 12.37
CA GLY A 20 5.44 -1.07 13.27
C GLY A 20 5.31 0.27 14.01
N ASN A 21 4.13 0.54 14.58
CA ASN A 21 3.85 1.72 15.40
C ASN A 21 4.16 3.06 14.71
N TYR A 22 3.90 3.14 13.40
CA TYR A 22 4.06 4.38 12.66
C TYR A 22 3.06 5.45 13.14
N THR A 23 3.53 6.69 13.31
CA THR A 23 2.70 7.84 13.70
C THR A 23 2.95 9.02 12.75
N PRO A 24 1.90 9.65 12.20
CA PRO A 24 0.48 9.38 12.45
C PRO A 24 -0.06 8.16 11.66
N ALA A 25 -0.91 7.36 12.31
CA ALA A 25 -1.74 6.35 11.65
C ALA A 25 -3.08 6.23 12.43
N PRO A 26 -4.24 6.11 11.74
CA PRO A 26 -4.42 6.12 10.29
C PRO A 26 -4.33 7.52 9.67
N GLU A 27 -3.98 7.58 8.39
CA GLU A 27 -4.01 8.80 7.57
C GLU A 27 -4.74 8.53 6.25
N VAL A 28 -5.45 9.53 5.72
CA VAL A 28 -6.08 9.43 4.40
C VAL A 28 -4.99 9.48 3.33
N ALA A 29 -4.85 8.39 2.57
CA ALA A 29 -3.87 8.30 1.49
C ALA A 29 -4.03 9.46 0.48
N PHE A 30 -2.91 9.97 -0.04
CA PHE A 30 -2.91 11.13 -0.94
C PHE A 30 -3.75 10.89 -2.22
N PHE A 31 -3.81 9.64 -2.68
CA PHE A 31 -4.56 9.23 -3.88
C PHE A 31 -6.06 9.05 -3.62
N SER A 32 -6.50 9.03 -2.36
CA SER A 32 -7.92 8.85 -2.04
C SER A 32 -8.72 10.04 -2.55
N SER A 33 -9.75 9.77 -3.34
CA SER A 33 -10.68 10.81 -3.79
C SER A 33 -11.31 11.52 -2.58
N ARG A 34 -11.55 12.82 -2.73
CA ARG A 34 -12.12 13.69 -1.69
C ARG A 34 -13.42 14.29 -2.19
N GLY A 35 -14.35 14.54 -1.27
CA GLY A 35 -15.57 15.28 -1.59
C GLY A 35 -15.32 16.79 -1.75
N PRO A 36 -16.39 17.56 -2.03
CA PRO A 36 -17.79 17.12 -2.15
C PRO A 36 -18.07 16.30 -3.42
N SER A 37 -19.16 15.53 -3.43
CA SER A 37 -19.58 14.78 -4.62
C SER A 37 -20.14 15.71 -5.69
N ASN A 38 -19.78 15.48 -6.96
CA ASN A 38 -20.35 16.20 -8.10
C ASN A 38 -21.84 15.94 -8.30
N ASN A 39 -22.35 14.79 -7.81
CA ASN A 39 -23.75 14.40 -8.00
C ASN A 39 -24.68 15.02 -6.95
N SER A 40 -24.15 15.33 -5.77
CA SER A 40 -24.92 15.96 -4.69
C SER A 40 -23.97 16.66 -3.73
N ALA A 41 -23.92 18.00 -3.83
CA ALA A 41 -23.11 18.82 -2.94
C ALA A 41 -23.62 18.83 -1.49
N HIS A 42 -24.89 18.46 -1.28
CA HIS A 42 -25.52 18.44 0.04
C HIS A 42 -25.32 17.12 0.81
N ILE A 43 -24.78 16.08 0.14
CA ILE A 43 -24.44 14.80 0.77
C ILE A 43 -22.92 14.69 0.87
N ILE A 44 -22.39 14.64 2.09
CA ILE A 44 -20.95 14.55 2.34
C ILE A 44 -20.43 13.20 1.85
N LYS A 45 -19.31 13.21 1.13
CA LYS A 45 -18.56 12.02 0.69
C LYS A 45 -17.06 12.22 0.92
N PRO A 46 -16.27 11.14 1.11
CA PRO A 46 -16.72 9.74 1.31
C PRO A 46 -17.44 9.57 2.66
N ASP A 47 -18.23 8.50 2.81
CA ASP A 47 -18.97 8.23 4.06
C ASP A 47 -18.07 7.67 5.16
N ILE A 48 -17.12 6.80 4.80
CA ILE A 48 -16.20 6.12 5.70
C ILE A 48 -14.86 5.86 5.01
N THR A 49 -13.80 5.73 5.81
CA THR A 49 -12.47 5.30 5.35
C THR A 49 -12.08 3.98 6.02
N ALA A 50 -11.25 3.19 5.35
CA ALA A 50 -10.76 1.89 5.83
C ALA A 50 -9.34 1.63 5.30
N PRO A 51 -8.59 0.66 5.87
CA PRO A 51 -7.24 0.34 5.44
C PRO A 51 -7.16 0.02 3.94
N GLY A 52 -6.31 0.73 3.21
CA GLY A 52 -6.17 0.57 1.75
C GLY A 52 -4.78 0.88 1.20
N VAL A 53 -3.76 0.98 2.07
CA VAL A 53 -2.37 1.22 1.66
C VAL A 53 -1.54 0.01 2.08
N ASN A 54 -0.80 -0.57 1.13
CA ASN A 54 0.04 -1.75 1.30
C ASN A 54 -0.71 -2.90 2.00
N ILE A 55 -1.91 -3.21 1.51
CA ILE A 55 -2.72 -4.33 1.99
C ILE A 55 -2.22 -5.60 1.32
N LEU A 56 -1.91 -6.62 2.12
CA LEU A 56 -1.53 -7.95 1.63
C LEU A 56 -2.80 -8.76 1.36
N ALA A 57 -3.01 -9.15 0.11
CA ALA A 57 -4.16 -9.95 -0.30
C ALA A 57 -3.76 -11.07 -1.26
N ALA A 58 -4.65 -12.04 -1.45
CA ALA A 58 -4.43 -13.14 -2.41
C ALA A 58 -4.34 -12.59 -3.84
N TRP A 59 -3.47 -13.19 -4.65
CA TRP A 59 -3.23 -12.82 -6.04
C TRP A 59 -3.12 -14.05 -6.91
N THR A 60 -3.68 -14.01 -8.13
CA THR A 60 -3.66 -15.17 -9.04
C THR A 60 -2.27 -15.47 -9.55
N GLY A 61 -1.44 -14.43 -9.68
CA GLY A 61 -0.08 -14.57 -10.17
C GLY A 61 0.04 -14.79 -11.68
N ASP A 62 -1.04 -14.49 -12.41
CA ASP A 62 -1.13 -14.65 -13.87
C ASP A 62 -0.63 -13.41 -14.65
N ASP A 63 -0.01 -12.47 -13.96
CA ASP A 63 0.64 -11.29 -14.54
C ASP A 63 2.14 -11.28 -14.21
N ASP A 64 2.92 -10.42 -14.86
CA ASP A 64 4.35 -10.20 -14.49
C ASP A 64 4.53 -8.94 -13.64
N LEU A 65 3.49 -8.49 -12.93
CA LEU A 65 3.56 -7.27 -12.09
C LEU A 65 4.46 -7.51 -10.87
N ASP A 66 5.48 -6.67 -10.73
CA ASP A 66 6.42 -6.65 -9.58
C ASP A 66 7.06 -8.00 -9.21
N LYS A 67 7.14 -8.90 -10.19
CA LYS A 67 7.78 -10.20 -10.05
C LYS A 67 9.30 -10.06 -9.94
N PRO A 68 9.93 -10.51 -8.84
CA PRO A 68 11.38 -10.48 -8.73
C PRO A 68 12.02 -11.38 -9.80
N LYS A 69 13.02 -10.86 -10.52
CA LYS A 69 13.75 -11.63 -11.54
C LYS A 69 14.26 -12.94 -10.94
N GLY A 70 13.90 -14.05 -11.58
CA GLY A 70 14.35 -15.39 -11.17
C GLY A 70 13.61 -15.99 -9.97
N ARG A 71 12.45 -15.43 -9.57
CA ARG A 71 11.58 -16.03 -8.53
C ARG A 71 10.18 -16.32 -9.09
N PRO A 72 9.51 -17.39 -8.59
CA PRO A 72 8.11 -17.62 -8.91
C PRO A 72 7.25 -16.48 -8.34
N GLN A 73 6.05 -16.30 -8.91
CA GLN A 73 5.08 -15.35 -8.37
C GLN A 73 4.63 -15.80 -6.97
N SER A 74 4.37 -14.82 -6.10
CA SER A 74 3.75 -15.06 -4.82
C SER A 74 2.23 -15.24 -4.99
N SER A 75 1.61 -16.11 -4.19
CA SER A 75 0.15 -16.23 -4.08
C SER A 75 -0.50 -15.05 -3.36
N PHE A 76 0.31 -14.11 -2.88
CA PHE A 76 -0.10 -12.86 -2.26
C PHE A 76 0.63 -11.67 -2.88
N TYR A 77 -0.05 -10.54 -2.92
CA TYR A 77 0.48 -9.28 -3.45
C TYR A 77 0.16 -8.13 -2.49
N LEU A 78 1.08 -7.15 -2.41
CA LEU A 78 0.88 -5.91 -1.67
C LEU A 78 0.39 -4.85 -2.64
N ASP A 79 -0.82 -4.35 -2.43
CA ASP A 79 -1.40 -3.31 -3.27
C ASP A 79 -1.97 -2.15 -2.44
N SER A 80 -2.15 -1.01 -3.10
CA SER A 80 -2.70 0.22 -2.52
C SER A 80 -3.80 0.80 -3.38
N GLY A 81 -4.96 1.08 -2.77
CA GLY A 81 -6.09 1.70 -3.44
C GLY A 81 -7.33 1.74 -2.57
N THR A 82 -8.29 2.58 -2.95
CA THR A 82 -9.66 2.53 -2.38
C THR A 82 -10.37 1.22 -2.72
N SER A 83 -9.93 0.53 -3.79
CA SER A 83 -10.28 -0.85 -4.14
C SER A 83 -9.91 -1.84 -3.03
N MET A 84 -8.87 -1.57 -2.24
CA MET A 84 -8.47 -2.39 -1.08
C MET A 84 -9.18 -1.95 0.21
N SER A 85 -9.56 -0.68 0.34
CA SER A 85 -10.41 -0.21 1.45
C SER A 85 -11.84 -0.74 1.36
N CYS A 86 -12.42 -0.82 0.16
CA CYS A 86 -13.80 -1.29 -0.07
C CYS A 86 -14.10 -2.68 0.53
N PRO A 87 -13.32 -3.74 0.27
CA PRO A 87 -13.58 -5.07 0.80
C PRO A 87 -13.52 -5.15 2.33
N HIS A 88 -12.73 -4.30 2.99
CA HIS A 88 -12.72 -4.21 4.45
C HIS A 88 -14.07 -3.74 5.00
N VAL A 89 -14.64 -2.69 4.41
CA VAL A 89 -15.95 -2.16 4.83
C VAL A 89 -17.06 -3.15 4.50
N SER A 90 -17.05 -3.78 3.32
CA SER A 90 -18.06 -4.78 2.97
C SER A 90 -17.97 -6.03 3.86
N GLY A 91 -16.77 -6.43 4.29
CA GLY A 91 -16.57 -7.52 5.23
C GLY A 91 -17.19 -7.23 6.60
N VAL A 92 -16.95 -6.04 7.16
CA VAL A 92 -17.60 -5.60 8.41
C VAL A 92 -19.12 -5.52 8.23
N ALA A 93 -19.60 -4.98 7.11
CA ALA A 93 -21.03 -4.89 6.83
C ALA A 93 -21.69 -6.28 6.76
N ALA A 94 -21.03 -7.28 6.18
CA ALA A 94 -21.53 -8.65 6.11
C ALA A 94 -21.56 -9.35 7.48
N ASP A 95 -20.64 -9.02 8.40
CA ASP A 95 -20.59 -9.59 9.75
C ASP A 95 -21.74 -9.11 10.64
N ILE A 96 -22.18 -7.86 10.44
CA ILE A 96 -23.24 -7.24 11.24
C ILE A 96 -24.66 -7.43 10.67
N CYS A 97 -24.78 -7.99 9.46
CA CYS A 97 -26.07 -8.27 8.80
C CYS A 97 -26.51 -9.72 9.06
#